data_AF-A0A523HVZ6-F1
#
_entry.id   AF-A0A523HVZ6-F1
#
_cell.length_a   1.000
_cell.length_b   1.000
_cell.length_c   1.000
_cell.angle_alpha   90.00
_cell.angle_beta   90.00
_cell.angle_gamma   90.00
#
_symmetry.space_group_name_H-M   'P 1'
#
loop_
_entity.id
_entity.type
_entity.pdbx_description
1 polymer ?
#
loop_
_entity_poly.entity_id
_entity_poly.type
_entity_poly.pdbx_seq_one_letter_code
_entity_poly.pdbx_strand_id
1 'polypeptide(L)'
;MLRNQTYLHNLKDLAYEPGEAKLQESSHENDLIFEKTSDDQIEQLIQQNHCLQQALEEADDKLKETQAQLAQAGKLATLGTLGAEVAHELNNPLTVVSAEADEIIEALGNGNFDKEFAAISAKNIKKYAERMRVIIDHIRSYSRDDKNSAWERVNINRPINDS
;
A
#
# COMPACT_ATOMS: atom_id res chain seq x y z
N MET A 1 -68.92 72.93 19.57
CA MET A 1 -68.46 71.68 18.94
C MET A 1 -66.92 71.59 18.84
N LEU A 2 -66.12 71.90 19.87
CA LEU A 2 -64.64 71.85 19.75
C LEU A 2 -63.93 71.54 21.07
N ARG A 3 -64.43 70.59 21.88
CA ARG A 3 -63.80 70.27 23.18
C ARG A 3 -63.68 68.79 23.53
N ASN A 4 -63.84 67.90 22.55
CA ASN A 4 -63.76 66.45 22.75
C ASN A 4 -62.61 65.77 21.94
N GLN A 5 -61.86 66.53 21.15
CA GLN A 5 -60.78 65.97 20.31
C GLN A 5 -59.41 65.94 21.02
N THR A 6 -59.24 66.68 22.12
CA THR A 6 -57.97 66.76 22.85
C THR A 6 -57.75 65.56 23.79
N TYR A 7 -58.80 64.85 24.22
CA TYR A 7 -58.67 63.71 25.11
C TYR A 7 -58.35 62.38 24.41
N LEU A 8 -58.51 62.29 23.08
CA LEU A 8 -58.20 61.08 22.32
C LEU A 8 -56.78 61.04 21.74
N HIS A 9 -56.02 62.14 21.84
CA HIS A 9 -54.64 62.18 21.35
C HIS A 9 -53.63 61.63 22.37
N ASN A 10 -53.97 61.61 23.67
CA ASN A 10 -53.09 61.11 24.73
C ASN A 10 -53.26 59.62 25.09
N LEU A 11 -54.17 58.89 24.43
CA LEU A 11 -54.42 57.47 24.70
C LEU A 11 -53.75 56.51 23.69
N LYS A 12 -53.17 57.02 22.60
CA LYS A 12 -52.36 56.19 21.68
C LYS A 12 -50.91 56.05 22.13
N ASP A 13 -50.39 57.03 22.87
CA ASP A 13 -48.99 57.03 23.32
C ASP A 13 -48.78 56.30 24.66
N LEU A 14 -49.87 55.90 25.35
CA LEU A 14 -49.81 55.13 26.61
C LEU A 14 -49.93 53.62 26.41
N ALA A 15 -49.98 53.14 25.16
CA ALA A 15 -50.04 51.73 24.80
C ALA A 15 -48.79 51.26 24.01
N TYR A 16 -47.70 52.04 24.03
CA TYR A 16 -46.41 51.52 23.59
C TYR A 16 -45.79 50.77 24.77
N GLU A 17 -46.16 49.50 24.92
CA GLU A 17 -45.59 48.56 25.89
C GLU A 17 -44.07 48.45 25.62
N PRO A 18 -43.19 49.02 26.47
CA PRO A 18 -41.74 48.85 26.31
C PRO A 18 -41.32 47.38 26.46
N GLY A 19 -42.22 46.52 26.95
CA GLY A 19 -42.05 45.07 27.01
C GLY A 19 -42.09 44.40 25.64
N GLU A 20 -42.99 44.80 24.73
CA GLU A 20 -43.11 44.14 23.41
C GLU A 20 -41.87 44.39 22.54
N ALA A 21 -41.38 45.63 22.49
CA ALA A 21 -40.16 45.96 21.76
C ALA A 21 -38.92 45.22 22.32
N LYS A 22 -38.77 45.14 23.65
CA LYS A 22 -37.66 44.39 24.31
C LYS A 22 -37.76 42.88 24.11
N LEU A 23 -38.97 42.33 24.14
CA LEU A 23 -39.19 40.91 23.89
C LEU A 23 -38.84 40.55 22.44
N GLN A 24 -39.17 41.43 21.50
CA GLN A 24 -38.88 41.26 20.08
C GLN A 24 -37.38 41.40 19.78
N GLU A 25 -36.69 42.35 20.43
CA GLU A 25 -35.22 42.47 20.36
C GLU A 25 -34.51 41.26 20.96
N SER A 26 -34.94 40.77 22.14
CA SER A 26 -34.33 39.59 22.77
C SER A 26 -34.64 38.30 22.01
N SER A 27 -35.81 38.20 21.36
CA SER A 27 -36.13 37.09 20.47
C SER A 27 -35.19 37.09 19.26
N HIS A 28 -34.96 38.25 18.67
CA HIS A 28 -34.08 38.39 17.52
C HIS A 28 -32.61 38.13 17.87
N GLU A 29 -32.14 38.59 19.03
CA GLU A 29 -30.80 38.24 19.54
C GLU A 29 -30.66 36.74 19.81
N ASN A 30 -31.65 36.11 20.43
CA ASN A 30 -31.63 34.67 20.69
C ASN A 30 -31.61 33.86 19.38
N ASP A 31 -32.41 34.26 18.38
CA ASP A 31 -32.40 33.63 17.05
C ASP A 31 -31.03 33.77 16.38
N LEU A 32 -30.42 34.96 16.43
CA LEU A 32 -29.09 35.21 15.86
C LEU A 32 -27.97 34.42 16.56
N ILE A 33 -28.05 34.31 17.89
CA ILE A 33 -27.12 33.49 18.70
C ILE A 33 -27.30 32.02 18.36
N PHE A 34 -28.53 31.55 18.22
CA PHE A 34 -28.84 30.15 17.91
C PHE A 34 -28.36 29.76 16.50
N GLU A 35 -28.57 30.63 15.51
CA GLU A 35 -28.10 30.45 14.13
C GLU A 35 -26.56 30.43 14.09
N LYS A 36 -25.90 31.40 14.74
CA LYS A 36 -24.44 31.47 14.82
C LYS A 36 -23.81 30.27 15.55
N THR A 37 -24.44 29.82 16.64
CA THR A 37 -24.00 28.62 17.39
C THR A 37 -24.15 27.35 16.53
N SER A 38 -25.18 27.28 15.69
CA SER A 38 -25.40 26.16 14.76
C SER A 38 -24.35 26.15 13.64
N ASP A 39 -24.00 27.32 13.10
CA ASP A 39 -22.95 27.47 12.10
C ASP A 39 -21.57 27.09 12.65
N ASP A 40 -21.23 27.54 13.87
CA ASP A 40 -19.98 27.18 14.55
C ASP A 40 -19.89 25.66 14.77
N GLN A 41 -21.00 25.00 15.13
CA GLN A 41 -21.07 23.54 15.29
C GLN A 41 -20.89 22.79 13.96
N ILE A 42 -21.49 23.29 12.87
CA ILE A 42 -21.34 22.72 11.54
C ILE A 42 -19.89 22.83 11.07
N GLU A 43 -19.25 23.99 11.28
CA GLU A 43 -17.84 24.20 10.93
C GLU A 43 -16.92 23.26 11.73
N GLN A 44 -17.20 23.08 13.02
CA GLN A 44 -16.48 22.12 13.86
C GLN A 44 -16.65 20.67 13.40
N LEU A 45 -17.85 20.27 12.96
CA LEU A 45 -18.12 18.93 12.41
C LEU A 45 -17.42 18.70 11.06
N ILE A 46 -17.34 19.72 10.21
CA ILE A 46 -16.60 19.66 8.94
C ILE A 46 -15.10 19.49 9.22
N GLN A 47 -14.55 20.29 10.14
CA GLN A 47 -13.15 20.17 10.55
C GLN A 47 -12.84 18.79 11.15
N GLN A 48 -13.72 18.27 12.02
CA GLN A 48 -13.57 16.91 12.56
C GLN A 48 -13.62 15.84 11.47
N ASN A 49 -14.58 15.91 10.54
CA ASN A 49 -14.65 14.96 9.43
C ASN A 49 -13.40 15.03 8.56
N HIS A 50 -12.90 16.23 8.28
CA HIS A 50 -11.69 16.38 7.48
C HIS A 50 -10.46 15.78 8.20
N CYS A 51 -10.32 16.04 9.49
CA CYS A 51 -9.24 15.47 10.30
C CYS A 51 -9.34 13.94 10.39
N LEU A 52 -10.55 13.40 10.57
CA LEU A 52 -10.80 11.95 10.56
C LEU A 52 -10.48 11.32 9.19
N GLN A 53 -10.84 11.99 8.09
CA GLN A 53 -10.51 11.52 6.74
C GLN A 53 -9.00 11.48 6.51
N GLN A 54 -8.27 12.52 6.92
CA GLN A 54 -6.80 12.53 6.85
C GLN A 54 -6.18 11.42 7.69
N ALA A 55 -6.64 11.25 8.93
CA ALA A 55 -6.14 10.17 9.80
C ALA A 55 -6.44 8.77 9.23
N LEU A 56 -7.59 8.61 8.56
CA LEU A 56 -7.95 7.35 7.89
C LEU A 56 -7.02 7.07 6.70
N GLU A 57 -6.74 8.10 5.88
CA GLU A 57 -5.84 7.98 4.72
C GLU A 57 -4.41 7.66 5.16
N GLU A 58 -3.90 8.34 6.19
CA GLU A 58 -2.59 8.03 6.79
C GLU A 58 -2.54 6.61 7.36
N ALA A 59 -3.60 6.16 8.03
CA ALA A 59 -3.69 4.80 8.57
C ALA A 59 -3.73 3.75 7.45
N ASP A 60 -4.45 4.02 6.36
CA ASP A 60 -4.54 3.13 5.20
C ASP A 60 -3.19 3.01 4.48
N ASP A 61 -2.49 4.12 4.27
CA ASP A 61 -1.16 4.09 3.66
C ASP A 61 -0.13 3.37 4.53
N LYS A 62 -0.18 3.58 5.85
CA LYS A 62 0.66 2.84 6.80
C LYS A 62 0.33 1.36 6.83
N LEU A 63 -0.95 1.00 6.71
CA LEU A 63 -1.39 -0.39 6.61
C LEU A 63 -0.84 -1.04 5.34
N LYS A 64 -0.96 -0.39 4.18
CA LYS A 64 -0.39 -0.88 2.91
C LYS A 64 1.12 -1.07 3.00
N GLU A 65 1.83 -0.11 3.58
CA GLU A 65 3.27 -0.20 3.77
C GLU A 65 3.64 -1.40 4.65
N THR A 66 2.94 -1.56 5.79
CA THR A 66 3.18 -2.67 6.72
C THR A 66 2.87 -4.02 6.08
N GLN A 67 1.79 -4.11 5.30
CA GLN A 67 1.44 -5.33 4.55
C GLN A 67 2.52 -5.68 3.52
N ALA A 68 3.05 -4.69 2.79
CA ALA A 68 4.14 -4.91 1.85
C ALA A 68 5.41 -5.39 2.56
N GLN A 69 5.74 -4.82 3.71
CA GLN A 69 6.87 -5.27 4.54
C GLN A 69 6.67 -6.69 5.07
N LEU A 70 5.48 -7.03 5.55
CA LEU A 70 5.12 -8.38 6.01
C LEU A 70 5.21 -9.40 4.88
N ALA A 71 4.72 -9.08 3.69
CA ALA A 71 4.82 -9.94 2.52
C ALA A 71 6.30 -10.21 2.16
N GLN A 72 7.14 -9.17 2.18
CA GLN A 72 8.56 -9.30 1.91
C GLN A 72 9.29 -10.12 2.99
N ALA A 73 8.97 -9.90 4.27
CA ALA A 73 9.49 -10.70 5.38
C ALA A 73 9.07 -12.17 5.26
N GLY A 74 7.83 -12.44 4.84
CA GLY A 74 7.34 -13.78 4.53
C GLY A 74 8.14 -14.45 3.40
N LYS A 75 8.36 -13.76 2.27
CA LYS A 75 9.19 -14.27 1.16
C LYS A 75 10.61 -14.63 1.64
N LEU A 76 11.23 -13.78 2.45
CA LEU A 76 12.57 -14.01 3.02
C LEU A 76 12.59 -15.17 4.02
N ALA A 77 11.58 -15.29 4.89
CA ALA A 77 11.46 -16.40 5.83
C ALA A 77 11.29 -17.74 5.10
N THR A 78 10.47 -17.77 4.04
CA THR A 78 10.32 -18.94 3.16
C THR A 78 11.66 -19.29 2.50
N LEU A 79 12.39 -18.31 1.96
CA LEU A 79 13.73 -18.54 1.41
C LEU A 79 14.72 -19.08 2.46
N GLY A 80 14.67 -18.58 3.70
CA GLY A 80 15.50 -19.09 4.80
C GLY A 80 15.16 -20.54 5.16
N THR A 81 13.87 -20.87 5.20
CA THR A 81 13.39 -22.24 5.49
C THR A 81 13.75 -23.21 4.36
N LEU A 82 13.63 -22.76 3.10
CA LEU A 82 14.06 -23.50 1.92
C LEU A 82 15.58 -23.49 1.73
N GLY A 83 16.34 -22.79 2.59
CA GLY A 83 17.78 -22.63 2.45
C GLY A 83 18.53 -23.97 2.46
N ALA A 84 18.07 -24.94 3.25
CA ALA A 84 18.64 -26.29 3.26
C ALA A 84 18.39 -27.02 1.93
N GLU A 85 17.18 -26.95 1.39
CA GLU A 85 16.83 -27.59 0.11
C GLU A 85 17.56 -26.94 -1.06
N VAL A 86 17.64 -25.61 -1.09
CA VAL A 86 18.43 -24.83 -2.04
C VAL A 86 19.91 -25.21 -1.97
N ALA A 87 20.47 -25.31 -0.77
CA ALA A 87 21.86 -25.72 -0.59
C ALA A 87 22.07 -27.15 -1.11
N HIS A 88 21.15 -28.07 -0.83
CA HIS A 88 21.18 -29.41 -1.39
C HIS A 88 21.09 -29.41 -2.92
N GLU A 89 20.22 -28.60 -3.50
CA GLU A 89 20.04 -28.53 -4.94
C GLU A 89 21.23 -27.88 -5.67
N LEU A 90 21.93 -26.94 -5.03
CA LEU A 90 23.21 -26.38 -5.52
C LEU A 90 24.39 -27.33 -5.34
N ASN A 91 24.42 -28.09 -4.24
CA ASN A 91 25.48 -29.06 -3.99
C ASN A 91 25.47 -30.22 -5.01
N ASN A 92 24.31 -30.58 -5.55
CA ASN A 92 24.18 -31.63 -6.56
C ASN A 92 24.98 -31.34 -7.84
N PRO A 93 24.73 -30.25 -8.61
CA PRO A 93 25.52 -29.90 -9.77
C PRO A 93 26.98 -29.58 -9.42
N LEU A 94 27.27 -29.04 -8.24
CA LEU A 94 28.63 -28.78 -7.79
C LEU A 94 29.44 -30.07 -7.61
N THR A 95 28.81 -31.11 -7.07
CA THR A 95 29.42 -32.45 -6.94
C THR A 95 29.84 -32.99 -8.30
N VAL A 96 28.99 -32.81 -9.33
CA VAL A 96 29.30 -33.26 -10.69
C VAL A 96 30.46 -32.45 -11.29
N VAL A 97 30.47 -31.13 -11.12
CA VAL A 97 31.58 -30.29 -11.59
C VAL A 97 32.90 -30.69 -10.93
N SER A 98 32.85 -31.03 -9.64
CA SER A 98 34.03 -31.49 -8.89
C SER A 98 34.52 -32.84 -9.39
N ALA A 99 33.60 -33.79 -9.60
CA ALA A 99 33.93 -35.10 -10.16
C ALA A 99 34.55 -35.01 -11.56
N GLU A 100 34.00 -34.16 -12.44
CA GLU A 100 34.59 -33.92 -13.77
C GLU A 100 36.00 -33.32 -13.69
N ALA A 101 36.25 -32.44 -12.71
CA ALA A 101 37.58 -31.89 -12.48
C ALA A 101 38.57 -32.96 -11.97
N ASP A 102 38.13 -33.82 -11.06
CA ASP A 102 38.94 -34.94 -10.55
C ASP A 102 39.28 -35.94 -11.66
N GLU A 103 38.31 -36.29 -12.51
CA GLU A 103 38.52 -37.16 -13.68
C GLU A 103 39.54 -36.54 -14.66
N ILE A 104 39.48 -35.22 -14.90
CA ILE A 104 40.47 -34.52 -15.72
C ILE A 104 41.87 -34.62 -15.10
N ILE A 105 42.00 -34.41 -13.79
CA ILE A 105 43.29 -34.48 -13.08
C ILE A 105 43.88 -35.89 -13.20
N GLU A 106 43.07 -36.92 -12.99
CA GLU A 106 43.50 -38.32 -13.10
C GLU A 106 43.91 -38.67 -14.54
N ALA A 107 43.11 -38.28 -15.54
CA ALA A 107 43.39 -38.53 -16.95
C ALA A 107 44.71 -37.88 -17.40
N LEU A 108 44.99 -36.66 -16.93
CA LEU A 108 46.25 -35.97 -17.19
C LEU A 108 47.44 -36.70 -16.56
N GLY A 109 47.30 -37.20 -15.33
CA GLY A 109 48.35 -37.96 -14.63
C GLY A 109 48.66 -39.31 -15.29
N ASN A 110 47.64 -39.96 -15.84
CA ASN A 110 47.74 -41.28 -16.46
C ASN A 110 48.07 -41.24 -17.97
N GLY A 111 48.12 -40.05 -18.59
CA GLY A 111 48.35 -39.89 -20.02
C GLY A 111 47.15 -40.26 -20.92
N ASN A 112 45.97 -40.46 -20.32
CA ASN A 112 44.73 -40.84 -21.01
C ASN A 112 43.85 -39.62 -21.36
N PHE A 113 44.46 -38.44 -21.48
CA PHE A 113 43.75 -37.20 -21.77
C PHE A 113 43.80 -36.91 -23.27
N ASP A 114 42.69 -37.16 -23.97
CA ASP A 114 42.54 -36.84 -25.38
C ASP A 114 41.51 -35.72 -25.61
N LYS A 115 41.35 -35.34 -26.89
CA LYS A 115 40.46 -34.26 -27.29
C LYS A 115 38.98 -34.59 -27.07
N GLU A 116 38.60 -35.86 -27.18
CA GLU A 116 37.21 -36.30 -27.03
C GLU A 116 36.81 -36.24 -25.55
N PHE A 117 37.64 -36.80 -24.68
CA PHE A 117 37.49 -36.70 -23.22
C PHE A 117 37.39 -35.24 -22.78
N ALA A 118 38.33 -34.39 -23.21
CA ALA A 118 38.32 -32.95 -22.88
C ALA A 118 37.02 -32.25 -23.30
N ALA A 119 36.49 -32.58 -24.48
CA ALA A 119 35.26 -31.99 -24.99
C ALA A 119 34.03 -32.43 -24.19
N ILE A 120 33.97 -33.70 -23.78
CA ILE A 120 32.89 -34.25 -22.95
C ILE A 120 32.89 -33.59 -21.58
N SER A 121 34.03 -33.59 -20.88
CA SER A 121 34.12 -33.02 -19.53
C SER A 121 33.84 -31.52 -19.52
N ALA A 122 34.37 -30.76 -20.50
CA ALA A 122 34.06 -29.34 -20.62
C ALA A 122 32.56 -29.08 -20.86
N LYS A 123 31.88 -29.92 -21.65
CA LYS A 123 30.44 -29.81 -21.91
C LYS A 123 29.63 -30.11 -20.64
N ASN A 124 30.03 -31.12 -19.87
CA ASN A 124 29.38 -31.47 -18.61
C ASN A 124 29.55 -30.36 -17.59
N ILE A 125 30.78 -29.89 -17.35
CA ILE A 125 31.07 -28.76 -16.46
C ILE A 125 30.20 -27.55 -16.82
N LYS A 126 30.16 -27.16 -18.12
CA LYS A 126 29.32 -26.04 -18.57
C LYS A 126 27.85 -26.27 -18.29
N LYS A 127 27.32 -27.47 -18.56
CA LYS A 127 25.91 -27.82 -18.34
C LYS A 127 25.53 -27.70 -16.86
N TYR A 128 26.35 -28.22 -15.95
CA TYR A 128 26.06 -28.18 -14.52
C TYR A 128 26.29 -26.79 -13.92
N ALA A 129 27.25 -26.02 -14.45
CA ALA A 129 27.42 -24.60 -14.11
C ALA A 129 26.20 -23.76 -14.50
N GLU A 130 25.63 -23.95 -15.70
CA GLU A 130 24.39 -23.25 -16.10
C GLU A 130 23.20 -23.70 -15.25
N ARG A 131 23.13 -24.98 -14.84
CA ARG A 131 22.10 -25.44 -13.90
C ARG A 131 22.19 -24.71 -12.56
N MET A 132 23.40 -24.51 -12.03
CA MET A 132 23.60 -23.70 -10.80
C MET A 132 23.12 -22.26 -11.00
N ARG A 133 23.43 -21.63 -12.15
CA ARG A 133 22.94 -20.28 -12.47
C ARG A 133 21.41 -20.21 -12.43
N VAL A 134 20.71 -21.16 -13.06
CA VAL A 134 19.24 -21.19 -13.07
C VAL A 134 18.66 -21.26 -11.65
N ILE A 135 19.24 -22.08 -10.77
CA ILE A 135 18.81 -22.17 -9.36
C ILE A 135 18.99 -20.82 -8.64
N ILE A 136 20.15 -20.18 -8.82
CA ILE A 136 20.44 -18.85 -8.23
C ILE A 136 19.49 -17.79 -8.76
N ASP A 137 19.18 -17.81 -10.06
CA ASP A 137 18.28 -16.85 -10.68
C ASP A 137 16.84 -16.99 -10.18
N HIS A 138 16.35 -18.22 -9.95
CA HIS A 138 15.04 -18.45 -9.33
C HIS A 138 14.94 -17.90 -7.90
N ILE A 139 15.98 -18.06 -7.09
CA ILE A 139 16.02 -17.51 -5.73
C ILE A 139 16.03 -15.97 -5.78
N ARG A 140 16.84 -15.41 -6.68
CA ARG A 140 16.96 -13.97 -6.85
C ARG A 140 15.67 -13.34 -7.39
N SER A 141 14.95 -14.01 -8.29
CA SER A 141 13.68 -13.51 -8.82
C SER A 141 12.61 -13.50 -7.74
N TYR A 142 12.52 -14.56 -6.92
CA TYR A 142 11.58 -14.66 -5.82
C TYR A 142 11.85 -13.63 -4.70
N SER A 143 13.12 -13.29 -4.46
CA SER A 143 13.53 -12.31 -3.45
C SER A 143 13.34 -10.85 -3.86
N ARG A 144 13.24 -10.54 -5.15
CA ARG A 144 13.18 -9.14 -5.62
C ARG A 144 11.79 -8.53 -5.35
N ASP A 145 11.81 -7.30 -4.87
CA ASP A 145 10.63 -6.46 -4.67
C ASP A 145 9.84 -6.30 -5.99
N ASP A 146 8.54 -6.63 -5.98
CA ASP A 146 7.54 -6.36 -7.04
C ASP A 146 7.27 -4.86 -7.27
N LYS A 147 8.18 -3.97 -6.86
CA LYS A 147 8.00 -2.51 -6.90
C LYS A 147 7.93 -1.91 -8.32
N ASN A 148 8.04 -2.73 -9.36
CA ASN A 148 8.00 -2.28 -10.75
C ASN A 148 7.08 -3.09 -11.67
N SER A 149 6.23 -3.96 -11.12
CA SER A 149 5.15 -4.58 -11.89
C SER A 149 4.02 -3.55 -12.00
N ALA A 150 4.10 -2.68 -13.01
CA ALA A 150 2.97 -1.84 -13.37
C ALA A 150 1.78 -2.77 -13.69
N TRP A 151 0.75 -2.73 -12.85
CA TRP A 151 -0.48 -3.48 -13.06
C TRP A 151 -1.12 -2.99 -14.37
N GLU A 152 -0.92 -3.74 -15.45
CA GLU A 152 -1.63 -3.49 -16.69
C GLU A 152 -3.01 -4.14 -16.61
N ARG A 153 -4.06 -3.44 -17.06
CA ARG A 153 -5.40 -4.03 -17.18
C ARG A 153 -5.38 -5.11 -18.25
N VAL A 154 -5.18 -6.36 -17.84
CA VAL A 154 -5.28 -7.52 -18.72
C VAL A 154 -6.74 -7.94 -18.80
N ASN A 155 -7.27 -8.01 -20.02
CA ASN A 155 -8.58 -8.63 -20.26
C ASN A 155 -8.45 -10.15 -20.08
N ILE A 156 -9.09 -10.67 -19.02
CA ILE A 156 -9.04 -12.08 -18.60
C ILE A 156 -9.52 -13.04 -19.72
N ASN A 157 -10.35 -12.57 -20.66
CA ASN A 157 -10.85 -13.41 -21.76
C ASN A 157 -9.86 -13.53 -22.93
N ARG A 158 -8.76 -12.77 -22.94
CA ARG A 158 -7.79 -12.78 -24.05
C ARG A 158 -6.95 -14.07 -24.12
N PRO A 159 -6.38 -14.61 -23.02
CA PRO A 159 -5.54 -15.81 -23.09
C PRO A 159 -6.32 -17.11 -23.35
N ILE A 160 -7.63 -17.12 -23.08
CA ILE A 160 -8.48 -18.31 -23.22
C ILE A 160 -8.94 -18.51 -24.67
N ASN A 161 -9.01 -17.43 -25.46
CA ASN A 161 -9.49 -17.48 -26.84
C ASN A 161 -8.37 -17.65 -27.89
N ASP A 162 -7.10 -17.61 -27.47
CA ASP A 162 -5.92 -17.80 -28.33
C ASP A 162 -5.32 -19.23 -28.23
N SER A 163 -6.06 -20.19 -27.65
CA SER A 163 -5.72 -21.63 -27.63
C SER A 163 -6.67 -22.46 -28.49
#